data_AF-A0A379YQB3-F1
#
_entry.id   AF-A0A379YQB3-F1
#
_cell.length_a   1.000
_cell.length_b   1.000
_cell.length_c   1.000
_cell.angle_alpha   90.00
_cell.angle_beta   90.00
_cell.angle_gamma   90.00
#
_symmetry.space_group_name_H-M   'P 1'
#
loop_
_entity.id
_entity.type
_entity.pdbx_description
1 polymer ?
#
loop_
_entity_poly.entity_id
_entity_poly.type
_entity_poly.pdbx_seq_one_letter_code
_entity_poly.pdbx_strand_id
1 'polypeptide(L)' 'MVINANYAIDAGLNPTKDPIAVESGENNPYANIITVHKADVNKPEIVALVKVLHSKAIQDFIRQKYQGAVIPVNQ' A
#
# COMPACT_ATOMS: atom_id res chain seq x y z
N MET A 1 18.74 11.82 2.57
CA MET A 1 18.62 10.40 2.21
C MET A 1 17.22 9.97 2.58
N VAL A 2 16.47 9.39 1.65
CA VAL A 2 15.12 8.86 1.92
C VAL A 2 15.26 7.35 2.01
N ILE A 3 14.69 6.75 3.04
CA ILE A 3 14.67 5.29 3.24
C ILE A 3 13.23 4.79 3.10
N ASN A 4 13.06 3.55 2.66
CA ASN A 4 11.74 2.94 2.60
C ASN A 4 11.26 2.56 4.00
N ALA A 5 9.94 2.59 4.21
CA ALA A 5 9.33 2.29 5.50
C ALA A 5 9.61 0.87 6.00
N ASN A 6 9.85 -0.11 5.11
CA ASN A 6 10.23 -1.45 5.53
C ASN A 6 11.56 -1.47 6.31
N TYR A 7 12.59 -0.77 5.83
CA TYR A 7 13.88 -0.67 6.54
C TYR A 7 13.76 0.06 7.87
N ALA A 8 12.89 1.08 7.94
CA ALA A 8 12.61 1.77 9.21
C ALA A 8 11.96 0.83 10.23
N ILE A 9 10.96 0.04 9.79
CA ILE A 9 10.29 -0.96 10.65
C ILE A 9 11.28 -2.01 11.14
N ASP A 10 12.12 -2.55 10.25
CA ASP A 10 13.13 -3.57 10.61
C ASP A 10 14.18 -3.02 11.58
N ALA A 11 14.47 -1.71 11.52
CA ALA A 11 15.32 -1.00 12.47
C ALA A 11 14.60 -0.62 13.79
N GLY A 12 13.33 -0.98 13.96
CA GLY A 12 12.54 -0.70 15.14
C GLY A 12 11.97 0.72 15.23
N LEU A 13 12.03 1.49 14.15
CA LEU A 13 11.47 2.84 14.07
C LEU A 13 9.98 2.81 13.75
N ASN A 14 9.22 3.72 14.36
CA ASN A 14 7.84 3.95 14.03
C ASN A 14 7.71 4.88 12.80
N PRO A 15 7.19 4.38 11.67
CA PRO A 15 7.15 5.10 10.39
C PRO A 15 6.22 6.33 10.38
N THR A 16 5.43 6.54 11.43
CA THR A 16 4.51 7.69 11.56
C THR A 16 4.95 8.72 12.58
N LYS A 17 5.88 8.37 13.49
CA LYS A 17 6.29 9.21 14.61
C LYS A 17 7.73 9.67 14.55
N ASP A 18 8.61 8.81 14.06
CA ASP A 18 10.06 9.05 14.04
C ASP A 18 10.58 9.77 12.79
N PRO A 19 9.88 9.83 11.63
CA PRO A 19 10.39 10.60 10.49
C PRO A 19 10.44 12.11 10.76
N ILE A 20 11.50 12.75 10.26
CA ILE A 20 11.62 14.22 10.21
C ILE A 20 10.67 14.80 9.14
N ALA A 21 10.42 14.04 8.08
CA ALA A 21 9.48 14.37 7.02
C ALA A 21 8.94 13.07 6.40
N VAL A 22 7.70 13.10 5.94
CA VAL A 22 7.04 12.00 5.23
C VAL A 22 6.46 12.55 3.93
N GLU A 23 6.60 11.82 2.83
CA GLU A 23 5.92 12.17 1.59
C GLU A 23 4.40 12.07 1.79
N SER A 24 3.66 13.07 1.33
CA SER A 24 2.20 13.06 1.41
C SER A 24 1.63 11.81 0.75
N GLY A 25 0.71 11.11 1.42
CA GLY A 25 -0.11 10.08 0.77
C GLY A 25 -1.27 10.66 -0.04
N GLU A 26 -1.63 11.92 0.20
CA GLU A 26 -2.67 12.64 -0.55
C GLU A 26 -2.09 13.18 -1.86
N ASN A 27 -2.83 13.00 -2.96
CA ASN A 27 -2.44 13.41 -4.32
C ASN A 27 -1.05 12.87 -4.75
N ASN A 28 -0.69 11.68 -4.28
CA ASN A 28 0.60 11.05 -4.57
C ASN A 28 0.50 10.13 -5.81
N PRO A 29 1.33 10.35 -6.86
CA PRO A 29 1.30 9.53 -8.08
C PRO A 29 1.98 8.15 -7.92
N TYR A 30 2.58 7.84 -6.77
CA TYR A 30 3.41 6.65 -6.54
C TYR A 30 2.65 5.49 -5.89
N ALA A 31 1.35 5.35 -6.15
CA ALA A 31 0.60 4.18 -5.72
C ALA A 31 1.15 2.90 -6.41
N ASN A 32 1.34 1.84 -5.64
CA ASN A 32 1.67 0.53 -6.21
C ASN A 32 0.46 -0.03 -6.96
N ILE A 33 0.68 -0.60 -8.15
CA ILE A 33 -0.38 -1.10 -9.04
C ILE A 33 -0.23 -2.59 -9.32
N ILE A 34 -1.35 -3.22 -9.68
CA ILE A 34 -1.37 -4.58 -10.24
C ILE A 34 -1.30 -4.46 -11.76
N THR A 35 -0.38 -5.18 -12.37
CA THR A 35 -0.23 -5.22 -13.83
C THR A 35 -0.55 -6.62 -14.35
N VAL A 36 -1.23 -6.68 -15.50
CA VAL A 36 -1.59 -7.91 -16.20
C VAL A 36 -1.41 -7.72 -17.70
N HIS A 37 -1.30 -8.82 -18.45
CA HIS A 37 -1.37 -8.73 -19.91
C HIS A 37 -2.71 -8.16 -20.36
N LYS A 38 -2.74 -7.42 -21.48
CA LYS A 38 -3.96 -6.76 -21.97
C LYS A 38 -5.14 -7.72 -22.17
N ALA A 39 -4.87 -8.96 -22.59
CA ALA A 39 -5.89 -9.99 -22.78
C ALA A 39 -6.52 -10.48 -21.46
N ASP A 40 -5.87 -10.21 -20.33
CA ASP A 40 -6.17 -10.80 -19.03
C ASP A 40 -6.94 -9.85 -18.10
N VAL A 41 -7.16 -8.60 -18.51
CA VAL A 41 -7.82 -7.56 -17.70
C VAL A 41 -9.20 -8.00 -17.18
N ASN A 42 -9.92 -8.80 -17.96
CA ASN A 42 -11.28 -9.25 -17.63
C ASN A 42 -11.34 -10.70 -17.10
N LYS A 43 -10.19 -11.35 -16.87
CA LYS A 43 -10.17 -12.69 -16.29
C LYS A 43 -10.83 -12.68 -14.90
N PRO A 44 -11.81 -13.58 -14.63
CA PRO A 44 -12.55 -13.59 -13.37
C PRO A 44 -11.65 -13.58 -12.12
N GLU A 45 -10.53 -14.29 -12.17
CA GLU A 45 -9.53 -14.37 -11.10
C GLU A 45 -8.83 -13.03 -10.83
N ILE A 46 -8.54 -12.24 -11.88
CA ILE A 46 -7.91 -10.91 -11.75
C ILE A 46 -8.91 -9.93 -11.14
N VAL A 47 -10.16 -9.94 -11.64
CA VAL A 47 -11.23 -9.10 -11.11
C VAL A 47 -11.51 -9.45 -9.63
N ALA A 48 -11.50 -10.75 -9.29
CA ALA A 48 -11.67 -11.19 -7.91
C ALA A 48 -10.51 -10.73 -7.01
N LEU A 49 -9.26 -10.84 -7.48
CA LEU A 49 -8.08 -10.37 -6.75
C LEU A 49 -8.16 -8.87 -6.43
N VAL A 50 -8.45 -8.03 -7.43
CA VAL A 50 -8.58 -6.58 -7.23
C VAL A 50 -9.69 -6.26 -6.22
N LYS A 51 -10.84 -6.93 -6.32
CA LYS A 51 -11.95 -6.76 -5.37
C LYS A 51 -11.55 -7.11 -3.94
N VAL A 52 -10.82 -8.20 -3.74
CA VAL A 52 -10.34 -8.60 -2.40
C VAL A 52 -9.33 -7.60 -1.85
N LEU A 53 -8.38 -7.14 -2.68
CA LEU A 53 -7.37 -6.16 -2.25
C LEU A 53 -7.98 -4.81 -1.89
N HIS A 54 -9.07 -4.41 -2.54
CA HIS A 54 -9.85 -3.22 -2.17
C HIS A 54 -10.90 -3.48 -1.07
N SER A 55 -11.04 -4.71 -0.55
CA SER A 55 -12.02 -4.99 0.49
C SER A 55 -11.66 -4.33 1.83
N LYS A 56 -12.68 -3.95 2.60
CA LYS A 56 -12.48 -3.32 3.92
C LYS A 56 -11.60 -4.18 4.83
N ALA A 57 -11.78 -5.50 4.82
CA ALA A 57 -11.01 -6.42 5.64
C ALA A 57 -9.49 -6.34 5.33
N ILE A 58 -9.12 -6.30 4.05
CA ILE A 58 -7.71 -6.18 3.64
C ILE A 58 -7.16 -4.78 3.93
N GLN A 59 -7.95 -3.73 3.70
CA GLN A 59 -7.53 -2.38 4.03
C GLN A 59 -7.29 -2.19 5.54
N ASP A 60 -8.18 -2.73 6.37
CA ASP A 60 -8.05 -2.70 7.82
C ASP A 60 -6.81 -3.50 8.26
N PHE A 61 -6.59 -4.67 7.67
CA PHE A 61 -5.39 -5.48 7.91
C PHE A 61 -4.12 -4.70 7.60
N ILE A 62 -4.04 -4.03 6.44
CA ILE A 62 -2.88 -3.21 6.04
C ILE A 62 -2.62 -2.12 7.09
N ARG A 63 -3.66 -1.39 7.51
CA ARG A 63 -3.53 -0.30 8.50
C ARG A 63 -3.03 -0.82 9.84
N GLN A 64 -3.54 -1.96 10.30
CA GLN A 64 -3.13 -2.57 11.58
C GLN A 64 -1.71 -3.14 11.52
N LYS A 65 -1.38 -3.87 10.44
CA LYS A 65 -0.11 -4.58 10.31
C LYS A 65 1.07 -3.62 10.14
N TYR A 66 0.89 -2.60 9.30
CA TYR A 66 1.96 -1.69 8.90
C TYR A 66 1.92 -0.34 9.63
N GLN A 67 0.93 -0.12 10.51
CA GLN A 67 0.87 1.05 11.40
C GLN A 67 1.05 2.39 10.67
N GLY A 68 0.55 2.51 9.44
CA GLY A 68 0.65 3.73 8.63
C GLY A 68 1.85 3.80 7.68
N ALA A 69 2.81 2.86 7.72
CA ALA A 69 3.87 2.75 6.69
C ALA A 69 3.33 2.39 5.30
N VAL A 70 2.19 1.68 5.27
CA VAL A 70 1.52 1.29 4.03
C VAL A 70 0.11 1.86 4.10
N ILE A 71 -0.24 2.63 3.06
CA ILE A 71 -1.52 3.32 2.96
C ILE A 71 -2.31 2.66 1.83
N PRO A 72 -3.46 2.01 2.12
CA PRO A 72 -4.29 1.44 1.07
C PRO A 72 -4.96 2.55 0.25
N VAL A 73 -5.10 2.31 -1.06
CA VAL A 73 -5.74 3.19 -2.02
C VAL A 73 -7.04 2.57 -2.54
N ASN A 74 -7.98 3.41 -2.98
CA ASN A 74 -9.32 2.99 -3.45
C ASN A 74 -9.56 3.22 -4.95
N GLN A 75 -8.53 3.66 -5.67
CA GLN A 75 -8.59 4.01 -7.09
C GLN A 75 -7.47 3.32 -7.86
#